data_AF-A0A1Z4KWN9-F1
#
_entry.id   AF-A0A1Z4KWN9-F1
#
_cell.length_a   1.000
_cell.length_b   1.000
_cell.length_c   1.000
_cell.angle_alpha   90.00
_cell.angle_beta   90.00
_cell.angle_gamma   90.00
#
_symmetry.space_group_name_H-M   'P 1'
#
loop_
_entity.id
_entity.type
_entity.pdbx_description
1 polymer ?
#
loop_
_entity_poly.entity_id
_entity_poly.type
_entity_poly.pdbx_seq_one_letter_code
_entity_poly.pdbx_strand_id
1 'polypeptide(L)'
;MLRRNRLGAITSVLILMSLNMNPGWGQPRAKLDSKKDSACKPIAKVISGDSRYQPSTKLCSEDRVSAVNGERVKILCYPRGKIIDILSDVVGKQCQPLKANEGRGCNVLQGRSCVIPKGPEEENKPTKVTPYGVVINQERPTISWSKAKGATDYVVRMRGNGGINWEMTVKGESLTYPSQQPALKTGQAYTIDIVAMRGDEVIDGSSSLLLLLPTDKMQEVEKTINVLKNLQQPLDELAIDKDAVYESYNLVNESIKVLDARAASGSTNPTIYRLLGDRYLIANFPQQAHEAYLTAKKLAQQANNITELALAEAGSKMTAQTKERNNSREN
;
A
#
# COMPACT_ATOMS: atom_id res chain seq x y z
N MET A 1 -45.92 56.63 -21.66
CA MET A 1 -46.93 56.42 -22.72
C MET A 1 -47.28 54.95 -22.77
N LEU A 2 -48.52 54.62 -22.41
CA LEU A 2 -49.11 53.30 -22.55
C LEU A 2 -49.18 52.88 -24.03
N ARG A 3 -49.01 51.60 -24.32
CA ARG A 3 -49.96 50.88 -25.18
C ARG A 3 -50.06 49.41 -24.78
N ARG A 4 -51.30 48.97 -24.81
CA ARG A 4 -51.91 47.78 -24.22
C ARG A 4 -52.50 46.95 -25.37
N ASN A 5 -52.72 45.66 -25.10
CA ASN A 5 -53.60 44.71 -25.81
C ASN A 5 -53.00 44.07 -27.08
N ARG A 6 -53.16 42.76 -27.33
CA ARG A 6 -54.37 41.94 -27.16
C ARG A 6 -54.10 40.48 -26.76
N LEU A 7 -55.06 39.96 -25.98
CA LEU A 7 -55.34 38.54 -25.81
C LEU A 7 -55.79 37.90 -27.14
N GLY A 8 -55.39 36.64 -27.34
CA GLY A 8 -56.08 35.67 -28.19
C GLY A 8 -56.31 34.41 -27.37
N ALA A 9 -57.57 34.06 -27.17
CA ALA A 9 -58.04 32.83 -26.53
C ALA A 9 -58.38 31.76 -27.58
N ILE A 10 -58.77 30.57 -27.10
CA ILE A 10 -59.46 29.46 -27.79
C ILE A 10 -58.43 28.44 -28.36
N THR A 11 -58.46 27.13 -28.08
CA THR A 11 -59.57 26.19 -27.82
C THR A 11 -59.05 24.96 -27.08
N SER A 12 -59.78 24.51 -26.05
CA SER A 12 -59.68 23.16 -25.52
C SER A 12 -60.28 22.16 -26.52
N VAL A 13 -59.53 21.12 -26.87
CA VAL A 13 -60.07 19.90 -27.49
C VAL A 13 -59.82 18.74 -26.54
N LEU A 14 -60.91 18.27 -25.95
CA LEU A 14 -61.02 16.98 -25.27
C LEU A 14 -60.98 15.87 -26.33
N ILE A 15 -60.01 14.95 -26.22
CA ILE A 15 -60.12 13.62 -26.82
C ILE A 15 -60.07 12.60 -25.70
N LEU A 16 -61.19 11.89 -25.56
CA LEU A 16 -61.41 10.78 -24.65
C LEU A 16 -61.19 9.46 -25.39
N MET A 17 -60.59 8.51 -24.67
CA MET A 17 -60.62 7.05 -24.83
C MET A 17 -59.81 6.39 -25.95
N SER A 18 -58.81 5.61 -25.55
CA SER A 18 -58.90 4.14 -25.66
C SER A 18 -57.89 3.46 -24.73
N LEU A 19 -58.42 2.60 -23.86
CA LEU A 19 -57.67 1.60 -23.12
C LEU A 19 -57.23 0.52 -24.11
N ASN A 20 -55.94 0.26 -24.22
CA ASN A 20 -55.43 -1.02 -24.69
C ASN A 20 -54.34 -1.49 -23.74
N MET A 21 -54.58 -2.66 -23.15
CA MET A 21 -53.73 -3.32 -22.17
C MET A 21 -52.57 -4.06 -22.85
N ASN A 22 -51.46 -4.13 -22.10
CA ASN A 22 -50.19 -4.83 -22.31
C ASN A 22 -49.18 -4.15 -23.24
N PRO A 23 -47.96 -3.90 -22.70
CA PRO A 23 -46.99 -4.98 -22.74
C PRO A 23 -46.31 -5.25 -21.38
N GLY A 24 -46.14 -6.54 -21.07
CA GLY A 24 -45.26 -6.99 -20.01
C GLY A 24 -43.83 -6.61 -20.33
N TRP A 25 -43.36 -5.52 -19.73
CA TRP A 25 -41.96 -5.14 -19.68
C TRP A 25 -41.52 -5.28 -18.23
N GLY A 26 -40.64 -6.25 -18.00
CA GLY A 26 -39.99 -6.44 -16.72
C GLY A 26 -39.34 -5.13 -16.31
N GLN A 27 -39.80 -4.56 -15.19
CA GLN A 27 -39.12 -3.46 -14.56
C GLN A 27 -37.68 -3.92 -14.24
N PRO A 28 -36.65 -3.16 -14.63
CA PRO A 28 -35.33 -3.36 -14.04
C PRO A 28 -35.51 -3.13 -12.54
N ARG A 29 -35.28 -4.16 -11.74
CA ARG A 29 -35.16 -4.04 -10.30
C ARG A 29 -33.93 -3.16 -10.02
N ALA A 30 -34.14 -1.85 -10.01
CA ALA A 30 -33.35 -0.96 -9.19
C ALA A 30 -33.64 -1.31 -7.72
N LYS A 31 -32.59 -1.28 -6.90
CA LYS A 31 -32.50 -1.60 -5.45
C LYS A 31 -32.14 -3.07 -5.19
N LEU A 32 -31.07 -3.39 -4.45
CA LEU A 32 -30.37 -2.61 -3.43
C LEU A 32 -28.87 -2.52 -3.71
N ASP A 33 -28.37 -1.29 -3.81
CA ASP A 33 -27.06 -0.94 -3.25
C ASP A 33 -27.18 -1.09 -1.73
N SER A 34 -27.18 -2.34 -1.26
CA SER A 34 -27.02 -2.61 0.15
C SER A 34 -25.56 -2.30 0.40
N LYS A 35 -25.28 -1.08 0.89
CA LYS A 35 -24.20 -0.85 1.84
C LYS A 35 -24.41 -1.77 3.04
N LYS A 36 -24.25 -3.07 2.84
CA LYS A 36 -23.57 -3.89 3.81
C LYS A 36 -22.15 -3.37 3.73
N ASP A 37 -21.81 -2.43 4.61
CA ASP A 37 -20.49 -2.46 5.20
C ASP A 37 -20.39 -3.85 5.80
N SER A 38 -19.93 -4.79 4.97
CA SER A 38 -19.91 -6.19 5.31
C SER A 38 -18.98 -6.27 6.52
N ALA A 39 -19.50 -6.75 7.65
CA ALA A 39 -18.80 -6.90 8.92
C ALA A 39 -17.57 -7.84 8.86
N CYS A 40 -17.09 -8.15 7.66
CA CYS A 40 -15.94 -8.97 7.36
C CYS A 40 -14.82 -8.14 6.75
N LYS A 41 -13.59 -8.59 6.98
CA LYS A 41 -12.41 -8.02 6.35
C LYS A 41 -12.39 -8.37 4.86
N PRO A 42 -12.38 -7.38 3.95
CA PRO A 42 -12.27 -7.63 2.53
C PRO A 42 -10.98 -8.41 2.21
N ILE A 43 -11.09 -9.42 1.34
CA ILE A 43 -9.95 -10.21 0.86
C ILE A 43 -9.74 -10.06 -0.65
N ALA A 44 -10.72 -9.47 -1.36
CA ALA A 44 -10.60 -9.21 -2.78
C ALA A 44 -11.37 -7.96 -3.20
N LYS A 45 -11.17 -7.56 -4.45
CA LYS A 45 -11.90 -6.47 -5.13
C LYS A 45 -12.23 -6.89 -6.56
N VAL A 46 -13.45 -6.61 -7.02
CA VAL A 46 -13.86 -6.85 -8.41
C VAL A 46 -13.16 -5.86 -9.33
N ILE A 47 -12.58 -6.37 -10.41
CA ILE A 47 -12.00 -5.57 -11.49
C ILE A 47 -13.00 -5.47 -12.63
N SER A 48 -13.52 -6.61 -13.10
CA SER A 48 -14.53 -6.66 -14.17
C SER A 48 -15.12 -8.06 -14.35
N GLY A 49 -16.17 -8.16 -15.17
CA GLY A 49 -16.72 -9.44 -15.65
C GLY A 49 -17.73 -10.10 -14.73
N ASP A 50 -18.03 -9.52 -13.57
CA ASP A 50 -19.07 -10.01 -12.66
C ASP A 50 -20.46 -9.50 -13.03
N SER A 51 -21.48 -10.35 -12.94
CA SER A 51 -22.87 -10.01 -13.27
C SER A 51 -23.64 -9.33 -12.14
N ARG A 52 -23.11 -9.35 -10.92
CA ARG A 52 -23.76 -8.82 -9.71
C ARG A 52 -23.02 -7.63 -9.12
N TYR A 53 -21.70 -7.69 -9.12
CA TYR A 53 -20.83 -6.70 -8.51
C TYR A 53 -20.24 -5.76 -9.55
N GLN A 54 -20.25 -4.47 -9.22
CA GLN A 54 -19.62 -3.46 -10.06
C GLN A 54 -18.09 -3.49 -9.90
N PRO A 55 -17.33 -2.96 -10.87
CA PRO A 55 -15.91 -2.70 -10.68
C PRO A 55 -15.65 -1.92 -9.39
N SER A 56 -14.57 -2.26 -8.70
CA SER A 56 -14.16 -1.73 -7.39
C SER A 56 -14.98 -2.21 -6.18
N THR A 57 -16.00 -3.06 -6.36
CA THR A 57 -16.68 -3.68 -5.21
C THR A 57 -15.70 -4.57 -4.41
N LYS A 58 -15.59 -4.30 -3.11
CA LYS A 58 -14.83 -5.12 -2.16
C LYS A 58 -15.58 -6.41 -1.83
N LEU A 59 -14.85 -7.52 -1.72
CA LEU A 59 -15.40 -8.84 -1.49
C LEU A 59 -14.77 -9.51 -0.27
N CYS A 60 -15.59 -10.22 0.50
CA CYS A 60 -15.20 -11.08 1.61
C CYS A 60 -15.00 -12.53 1.17
N SER A 61 -14.51 -13.37 2.08
CA SER A 61 -14.21 -14.79 1.79
C SER A 61 -15.41 -15.59 1.31
N GLU A 62 -16.58 -15.32 1.89
CA GLU A 62 -17.81 -16.06 1.60
C GLU A 62 -18.57 -15.51 0.38
N ASP A 63 -18.15 -14.36 -0.15
CA ASP A 63 -18.76 -13.83 -1.35
C ASP A 63 -18.49 -14.76 -2.52
N ARG A 64 -19.48 -14.92 -3.38
CA ARG A 64 -19.37 -15.67 -4.63
C ARG A 64 -19.37 -14.66 -5.76
N VAL A 65 -18.50 -14.81 -6.74
CA VAL A 65 -18.58 -14.07 -8.01
C VAL A 65 -19.35 -14.88 -9.05
N SER A 66 -19.96 -14.20 -10.01
CA SER A 66 -20.70 -14.80 -11.12
C SER A 66 -20.29 -14.16 -12.44
N ALA A 67 -19.68 -14.92 -13.33
CA ALA A 67 -19.31 -14.41 -14.65
C ALA A 67 -20.53 -14.08 -15.52
N VAL A 68 -20.42 -13.00 -16.29
CA VAL A 68 -21.37 -12.67 -17.37
C VAL A 68 -21.13 -13.62 -18.55
N ASN A 69 -22.19 -14.19 -19.13
CA ASN A 69 -22.16 -15.00 -20.37
C ASN A 69 -21.13 -16.15 -20.41
N GLY A 70 -20.77 -16.72 -19.25
CA GLY A 70 -19.77 -17.81 -19.19
C GLY A 70 -18.32 -17.35 -19.35
N GLU A 71 -18.05 -16.05 -19.32
CA GLU A 71 -16.70 -15.49 -19.31
C GLU A 71 -16.00 -15.71 -17.96
N ARG A 72 -14.91 -14.98 -17.70
CA ARG A 72 -14.18 -15.02 -16.42
C ARG A 72 -14.33 -13.69 -15.70
N VAL A 73 -14.47 -13.75 -14.38
CA VAL A 73 -14.42 -12.58 -13.50
C VAL A 73 -12.98 -12.27 -13.17
N LYS A 74 -12.58 -11.00 -13.33
CA LYS A 74 -11.29 -10.48 -12.88
C LYS A 74 -11.43 -9.95 -11.47
N ILE A 75 -10.63 -10.46 -10.54
CA ILE A 75 -10.58 -9.96 -9.17
C ILE A 75 -9.14 -9.70 -8.72
N LEU A 76 -8.91 -8.61 -7.98
CA LEU A 76 -7.67 -8.39 -7.23
C LEU A 76 -7.78 -9.18 -5.91
N CYS A 77 -6.88 -10.11 -5.67
CA CYS A 77 -6.73 -10.76 -4.36
C CYS A 77 -5.75 -9.99 -3.49
N TYR A 78 -6.23 -9.35 -2.42
CA TYR A 78 -5.38 -8.58 -1.51
C TYR A 78 -4.24 -9.39 -0.88
N PRO A 79 -4.46 -10.64 -0.41
CA PRO A 79 -3.37 -11.43 0.19
C PRO A 79 -2.19 -11.74 -0.74
N ARG A 80 -2.40 -11.64 -2.06
CA ARG A 80 -1.39 -11.96 -3.08
C ARG A 80 -0.98 -10.74 -3.90
N GLY A 81 -1.69 -9.61 -3.78
CA GLY A 81 -1.47 -8.42 -4.61
C GLY A 81 -1.56 -8.69 -6.11
N LYS A 82 -2.35 -9.68 -6.54
CA LYS A 82 -2.47 -10.10 -7.94
C LYS A 82 -3.91 -10.08 -8.41
N ILE A 83 -4.09 -9.72 -9.68
CA ILE A 83 -5.35 -9.92 -10.38
C ILE A 83 -5.39 -11.33 -10.93
N ILE A 84 -6.45 -12.06 -10.62
CA ILE A 84 -6.71 -13.39 -11.13
C ILE A 84 -8.01 -13.41 -11.93
N ASP A 85 -8.03 -14.25 -12.96
CA ASP A 85 -9.21 -14.51 -13.77
C ASP A 85 -9.84 -15.81 -13.25
N ILE A 86 -11.08 -15.77 -12.77
CA ILE A 86 -11.76 -16.94 -12.20
C ILE A 86 -13.11 -17.17 -12.86
N LEU A 87 -13.56 -18.43 -12.85
CA LEU A 87 -14.95 -18.75 -13.15
C LEU A 87 -15.84 -18.34 -11.97
N SER A 88 -17.15 -18.48 -12.13
CA SER A 88 -18.13 -18.28 -11.06
C SER A 88 -17.82 -19.20 -9.85
N ASP A 89 -17.24 -18.64 -8.79
CA ASP A 89 -16.87 -19.39 -7.58
C ASP A 89 -16.83 -18.49 -6.34
N VAL A 90 -16.63 -19.11 -5.17
CA VAL A 90 -16.42 -18.45 -3.89
C VAL A 90 -15.04 -17.81 -3.83
N VAL A 91 -14.98 -16.54 -3.48
CA VAL A 91 -13.78 -15.70 -3.49
C VAL A 91 -12.70 -16.26 -2.56
N GLY A 92 -13.07 -16.73 -1.36
CA GLY A 92 -12.14 -17.29 -0.38
C GLY A 92 -11.36 -18.52 -0.88
N LYS A 93 -11.91 -19.29 -1.81
CA LYS A 93 -11.20 -20.43 -2.41
C LYS A 93 -10.09 -19.98 -3.36
N GLN A 94 -10.26 -18.81 -3.97
CA GLN A 94 -9.40 -18.29 -5.01
C GLN A 94 -8.34 -17.33 -4.44
N CYS A 95 -8.73 -16.50 -3.47
CA CYS A 95 -7.86 -15.52 -2.80
C CYS A 95 -7.28 -16.08 -1.48
N GLN A 96 -6.71 -17.29 -1.54
CA GLN A 96 -6.06 -17.86 -0.35
C GLN A 96 -4.79 -17.06 0.03
N PRO A 97 -4.50 -16.91 1.33
CA PRO A 97 -3.24 -16.35 1.78
C PRO A 97 -2.05 -17.12 1.20
N LEU A 98 -0.96 -16.41 0.90
CA LEU A 98 0.32 -17.06 0.57
C LEU A 98 0.72 -18.03 1.68
N LYS A 99 1.21 -19.22 1.31
CA LYS A 99 1.75 -20.19 2.27
C LYS A 99 2.89 -19.54 3.05
N ALA A 100 3.17 -20.04 4.26
CA ALA A 100 4.20 -19.51 5.15
C ALA A 100 5.58 -19.35 4.51
N ASN A 101 5.87 -20.17 3.49
CA ASN A 101 7.13 -20.26 2.77
C ASN A 101 7.11 -19.49 1.43
N GLU A 102 5.97 -18.96 1.00
CA GLU A 102 5.78 -18.22 -0.27
C GLU A 102 6.00 -16.71 -0.10
N GLY A 103 7.02 -16.32 0.68
CA GLY A 103 7.67 -15.02 0.47
C GLY A 103 7.01 -13.79 1.10
N ARG A 104 6.31 -13.91 2.23
CA ARG A 104 6.24 -12.75 3.13
C ARG A 104 7.53 -12.71 3.93
N GLY A 105 8.35 -11.68 3.68
CA GLY A 105 9.48 -11.34 4.53
C GLY A 105 9.01 -11.18 5.98
N CYS A 106 9.94 -11.09 6.91
CA CYS A 106 9.58 -11.15 8.31
C CYS A 106 8.57 -10.05 8.70
N ASN A 107 7.38 -10.46 9.12
CA ASN A 107 6.27 -9.55 9.43
C ASN A 107 6.00 -9.61 10.95
N VAL A 108 6.43 -8.56 11.64
CA VAL A 108 6.25 -8.40 13.10
C VAL A 108 4.76 -8.35 13.47
N LEU A 109 3.89 -7.89 12.56
CA LEU A 109 2.43 -7.84 12.75
C LEU A 109 1.77 -9.23 12.75
N GLN A 110 2.47 -10.25 12.25
CA GLN A 110 1.99 -11.64 12.23
C GLN A 110 2.58 -12.49 13.36
N GLY A 111 3.23 -11.87 14.35
CA GLY A 111 3.76 -12.57 15.53
C GLY A 111 4.95 -13.50 15.25
N ARG A 112 5.59 -13.39 14.07
CA ARG A 112 6.82 -14.13 13.78
C ARG A 112 8.00 -13.50 14.52
N SER A 113 8.87 -14.33 15.11
CA SER A 113 10.14 -13.89 15.68
C SER A 113 11.04 -13.41 14.54
N CYS A 114 11.01 -12.11 14.29
CA CYS A 114 11.89 -11.47 13.35
C CYS A 114 13.20 -11.14 14.03
N VAL A 115 14.30 -11.42 13.34
CA VAL A 115 15.53 -10.67 13.59
C VAL A 115 15.23 -9.26 13.10
N ILE A 116 14.70 -8.43 14.00
CA ILE A 116 14.52 -7.00 13.77
C ILE A 116 15.95 -6.44 13.70
N PRO A 117 16.41 -5.92 12.54
CA PRO A 117 17.67 -5.19 12.49
C PRO A 117 17.58 -4.07 13.52
N LYS A 118 18.64 -3.81 14.30
CA LYS A 118 18.60 -2.75 15.31
C LYS A 118 18.18 -1.43 14.65
N GLY A 119 17.21 -0.74 15.27
CA GLY A 119 16.73 0.55 14.79
C GLY A 119 17.77 1.65 15.03
N PRO A 120 17.46 2.89 14.65
CA PRO A 120 18.34 4.05 14.83
C PRO A 120 18.57 4.47 16.30
N GLU A 121 18.21 3.62 17.28
CA GLU A 121 18.36 3.91 18.71
C GLU A 121 19.78 3.64 19.24
N GLU A 122 20.68 3.04 18.46
CA GLU A 122 22.12 3.10 18.80
C GLU A 122 22.62 4.53 18.53
N GLU A 123 22.70 5.37 19.57
CA GLU A 123 22.89 6.84 19.54
C GLU A 123 24.06 7.33 18.65
N ASN A 124 25.00 6.44 18.30
CA ASN A 124 26.18 6.78 17.49
C ASN A 124 26.27 6.06 16.13
N LYS A 125 25.31 5.20 15.76
CA LYS A 125 25.41 4.38 14.55
C LYS A 125 24.58 4.95 13.39
N PRO A 126 25.19 5.21 12.22
CA PRO A 126 24.39 5.61 11.06
C PRO A 126 23.50 4.44 10.64
N THR A 127 22.20 4.63 10.58
CA THR A 127 21.22 3.58 10.21
C THR A 127 20.56 3.95 8.90
N LYS A 128 20.51 3.03 7.93
CA LYS A 128 19.86 3.26 6.63
C LYS A 128 18.39 3.67 6.84
N VAL A 129 18.03 4.83 6.32
CA VAL A 129 16.67 5.40 6.35
C VAL A 129 15.92 5.10 5.06
N THR A 130 16.56 5.26 3.90
CA THR A 130 15.97 4.89 2.61
C THR A 130 16.96 4.12 1.73
N PRO A 131 16.47 3.26 0.82
CA PRO A 131 15.08 2.79 0.70
C PRO A 131 14.62 1.98 1.93
N TYR A 132 13.35 2.12 2.31
CA TYR A 132 12.76 1.35 3.41
C TYR A 132 12.68 -0.14 3.09
N GLY A 133 12.91 -0.99 4.08
CA GLY A 133 12.91 -2.45 3.91
C GLY A 133 14.13 -2.96 3.14
N VAL A 134 14.02 -4.19 2.62
CA VAL A 134 15.10 -4.90 1.93
C VAL A 134 14.87 -4.96 0.41
N VAL A 135 13.62 -5.16 -0.02
CA VAL A 135 13.30 -5.30 -1.44
C VAL A 135 13.11 -3.91 -2.06
N ILE A 136 13.77 -3.67 -3.19
CA ILE A 136 13.71 -2.42 -3.95
C ILE A 136 13.35 -2.70 -5.41
N ASN A 137 12.90 -1.67 -6.12
CA ASN A 137 12.57 -1.75 -7.55
C ASN A 137 13.37 -0.77 -8.44
N GLN A 138 14.37 -0.09 -7.87
CA GLN A 138 15.21 0.86 -8.61
C GLN A 138 16.62 0.30 -8.75
N GLU A 139 17.15 0.31 -9.98
CA GLU A 139 18.52 -0.13 -10.27
C GLU A 139 19.58 0.86 -9.75
N ARG A 140 19.17 2.09 -9.47
CA ARG A 140 20.01 3.21 -9.02
C ARG A 140 19.30 3.97 -7.89
N PRO A 141 19.11 3.37 -6.70
CA PRO A 141 18.36 4.00 -5.63
C PRO A 141 19.14 5.16 -5.00
N THR A 142 18.44 6.20 -4.59
CA THR A 142 18.98 7.14 -3.60
C THR A 142 18.96 6.46 -2.23
N ILE A 143 20.09 6.52 -1.53
CA ILE A 143 20.26 5.96 -0.19
C ILE A 143 20.36 7.12 0.79
N SER A 144 19.68 7.03 1.92
CA SER A 144 19.87 7.95 3.05
C SER A 144 20.03 7.22 4.37
N TRP A 145 20.59 7.87 5.38
CA TRP A 145 20.82 7.32 6.71
C TRP A 145 20.62 8.34 7.84
N SER A 146 20.58 7.87 9.08
CA SER A 146 20.58 8.73 10.27
C SER A 146 21.97 9.32 10.49
N LYS A 147 22.00 10.58 10.96
CA LYS A 147 23.25 11.24 11.33
C LYS A 147 23.87 10.57 12.56
N ALA A 148 25.15 10.20 12.47
CA ALA A 148 25.93 9.74 13.61
C ALA A 148 26.50 10.94 14.39
N LYS A 149 26.48 10.86 15.72
CA LYS A 149 26.94 11.95 16.60
C LYS A 149 28.43 12.23 16.39
N GLY A 150 28.75 13.48 16.04
CA GLY A 150 30.13 13.93 15.82
C GLY A 150 30.78 13.40 14.54
N ALA A 151 30.00 12.83 13.60
CA ALA A 151 30.46 12.50 12.27
C ALA A 151 30.52 13.75 11.38
N THR A 152 31.61 13.86 10.61
CA THR A 152 31.83 14.94 9.64
C THR A 152 31.61 14.46 8.20
N ASP A 153 31.87 13.17 7.95
CA ASP A 153 31.82 12.53 6.65
C ASP A 153 31.36 11.07 6.81
N TYR A 154 30.96 10.45 5.70
CA TYR A 154 30.55 9.06 5.65
C TYR A 154 31.21 8.35 4.47
N VAL A 155 31.60 7.09 4.69
CA VAL A 155 32.04 6.18 3.63
C VAL A 155 30.91 5.19 3.35
N VAL A 156 30.41 5.20 2.12
CA VAL A 156 29.34 4.31 1.65
C VAL A 156 29.94 3.26 0.73
N ARG A 157 29.74 1.98 1.06
CA ARG A 157 30.22 0.83 0.29
C ARG A 157 29.03 0.06 -0.24
N MET A 158 29.08 -0.33 -1.51
CA MET A 158 28.12 -1.26 -2.09
C MET A 158 28.85 -2.47 -2.63
N ARG A 159 28.44 -3.65 -2.18
CA ARG A 159 29.02 -4.94 -2.58
C ARG A 159 27.91 -5.90 -2.95
N GLY A 160 28.11 -6.71 -3.97
CA GLY A 160 27.18 -7.77 -4.32
C GLY A 160 27.49 -8.45 -5.63
N ASN A 161 26.59 -9.35 -6.02
CA ASN A 161 26.74 -10.10 -7.26
C ASN A 161 26.72 -9.18 -8.48
N GLY A 162 27.22 -9.68 -9.61
CA GLY A 162 27.14 -8.95 -10.88
C GLY A 162 28.22 -7.90 -11.09
N GLY A 163 29.28 -7.89 -10.26
CA GLY A 163 30.43 -7.00 -10.40
C GLY A 163 30.29 -5.69 -9.62
N ILE A 164 29.32 -5.58 -8.72
CA ILE A 164 29.14 -4.41 -7.87
C ILE A 164 30.11 -4.50 -6.69
N ASN A 165 31.14 -3.65 -6.72
CA ASN A 165 32.05 -3.41 -5.61
C ASN A 165 32.60 -1.99 -5.74
N TRP A 166 32.00 -1.04 -5.04
CA TRP A 166 32.45 0.35 -5.05
C TRP A 166 32.30 0.99 -3.69
N GLU A 167 33.04 2.09 -3.49
CA GLU A 167 33.05 2.91 -2.29
C GLU A 167 33.02 4.40 -2.66
N MET A 168 32.35 5.21 -1.85
CA MET A 168 32.37 6.67 -1.96
C MET A 168 32.37 7.36 -0.60
N THR A 169 33.12 8.45 -0.49
CA THR A 169 33.06 9.37 0.67
C THR A 169 32.12 10.54 0.39
N VAL A 170 31.24 10.86 1.34
CA VAL A 170 30.28 11.96 1.24
C VAL A 170 30.15 12.73 2.55
N LYS A 171 29.81 14.01 2.48
CA LYS A 171 29.65 14.90 3.65
C LYS A 171 28.23 14.95 4.24
N GLY A 172 27.24 14.43 3.53
CA GLY A 172 25.84 14.45 3.93
C GLY A 172 25.30 13.07 4.27
N GLU A 173 24.06 13.03 4.72
CA GLU A 173 23.35 11.81 5.14
C GLU A 173 22.58 11.12 3.99
N SER A 174 22.96 11.42 2.75
CA SER A 174 22.34 10.89 1.55
C SER A 174 23.33 10.80 0.39
N LEU A 175 23.19 9.74 -0.40
CA LEU A 175 23.92 9.50 -1.63
C LEU A 175 22.93 9.08 -2.73
N THR A 176 22.83 9.90 -3.77
CA THR A 176 22.22 9.45 -5.03
C THR A 176 23.16 8.46 -5.70
N TYR A 177 22.63 7.34 -6.18
CA TYR A 177 23.46 6.29 -6.78
C TYR A 177 24.39 6.87 -7.87
N PRO A 178 25.71 6.63 -7.80
CA PRO A 178 26.65 7.27 -8.71
C PRO A 178 26.44 6.80 -10.15
N SER A 179 26.30 7.73 -11.10
CA SER A 179 26.03 7.40 -12.50
C SER A 179 27.18 6.67 -13.18
N GLN A 180 28.41 6.87 -12.72
CA GLN A 180 29.63 6.23 -13.23
C GLN A 180 29.76 4.75 -12.80
N GLN A 181 29.05 4.35 -11.74
CA GLN A 181 29.08 2.96 -11.26
C GLN A 181 28.09 2.09 -12.04
N PRO A 182 28.34 0.78 -12.21
CA PRO A 182 27.40 -0.12 -12.87
C PRO A 182 26.05 -0.13 -12.15
N ALA A 183 24.94 -0.20 -12.90
CA ALA A 183 23.62 -0.29 -12.30
C ALA A 183 23.42 -1.63 -11.58
N LEU A 184 22.55 -1.66 -10.56
CA LEU A 184 22.18 -2.90 -9.90
C LEU A 184 21.42 -3.81 -10.88
N LYS A 185 21.78 -5.09 -10.93
CA LYS A 185 21.13 -6.13 -11.72
C LYS A 185 19.93 -6.72 -10.97
N THR A 186 18.82 -6.92 -11.67
CA THR A 186 17.57 -7.47 -11.13
C THR A 186 17.75 -8.89 -10.59
N GLY A 187 17.01 -9.22 -9.54
CA GLY A 187 17.05 -10.53 -8.88
C GLY A 187 18.32 -10.80 -8.07
N GLN A 188 19.16 -9.79 -7.86
CA GLN A 188 20.40 -9.90 -7.09
C GLN A 188 20.31 -9.19 -5.75
N ALA A 189 21.10 -9.69 -4.80
CA ALA A 189 21.26 -9.12 -3.48
C ALA A 189 22.58 -8.35 -3.37
N TYR A 190 22.53 -7.25 -2.61
CA TYR A 190 23.64 -6.35 -2.36
C TYR A 190 23.70 -5.98 -0.89
N THR A 191 24.90 -5.88 -0.35
CA THR A 191 25.15 -5.29 0.97
C THR A 191 25.56 -3.85 0.78
N ILE A 192 24.92 -2.97 1.53
CA ILE A 192 25.34 -1.58 1.68
C ILE A 192 25.92 -1.38 3.07
N ASP A 193 27.14 -0.86 3.15
CA ASP A 193 27.75 -0.44 4.41
C ASP A 193 27.85 1.07 4.44
N ILE A 194 27.51 1.65 5.59
CA ILE A 194 27.57 3.08 5.83
C ILE A 194 28.43 3.28 7.06
N VAL A 195 29.60 3.88 6.89
CA VAL A 195 30.59 4.09 7.94
C VAL A 195 30.67 5.58 8.25
N ALA A 196 30.42 5.95 9.50
CA ALA A 196 30.56 7.32 9.98
C ALA A 196 32.01 7.63 10.33
N MET A 197 32.50 8.77 9.85
CA MET A 197 33.88 9.20 10.00
C MET A 197 33.97 10.53 10.76
N ARG A 198 35.06 10.71 11.50
CA ARG A 198 35.51 11.99 12.06
C ARG A 198 36.95 12.23 11.61
N GLY A 199 37.11 12.98 10.53
CA GLY A 199 38.40 12.99 9.81
C GLY A 199 38.74 11.58 9.34
N ASP A 200 39.94 11.10 9.69
CA ASP A 200 40.40 9.76 9.32
C ASP A 200 39.97 8.65 10.30
N GLU A 201 39.30 9.00 11.40
CA GLU A 201 38.84 8.05 12.42
C GLU A 201 37.44 7.51 12.10
N VAL A 202 37.29 6.18 12.18
CA VAL A 202 35.99 5.51 12.13
C VAL A 202 35.28 5.68 13.48
N ILE A 203 34.09 6.29 13.47
CA ILE A 203 33.23 6.37 14.65
C ILE A 203 32.47 5.06 14.84
N ASP A 204 31.73 4.66 13.81
CA ASP A 204 30.87 3.47 13.80
C ASP A 204 30.43 3.18 12.35
N GLY A 205 29.73 2.07 12.11
CA GLY A 205 29.12 1.79 10.82
C GLY A 205 28.03 0.74 10.88
N SER A 206 27.06 0.84 9.96
CA SER A 206 26.02 -0.16 9.78
C SER A 206 26.15 -0.88 8.44
N SER A 207 25.54 -2.06 8.37
CA SER A 207 25.37 -2.80 7.14
C SER A 207 23.89 -3.12 6.94
N SER A 208 23.43 -3.08 5.69
CA SER A 208 22.05 -3.39 5.31
C SER A 208 22.00 -4.21 4.03
N LEU A 209 20.97 -5.04 3.89
CA LEU A 209 20.71 -5.81 2.69
C LEU A 209 19.76 -5.04 1.75
N LEU A 210 20.04 -5.10 0.46
CA LEU A 210 19.14 -4.70 -0.63
C LEU A 210 18.94 -5.89 -1.57
N LEU A 211 17.70 -6.17 -1.92
CA LEU A 211 17.33 -7.16 -2.93
C LEU A 211 16.60 -6.42 -4.06
N LEU A 212 17.19 -6.37 -5.25
CA LEU A 212 16.50 -5.79 -6.39
C LEU A 212 15.51 -6.81 -6.95
N LEU A 213 14.22 -6.45 -7.01
CA LEU A 213 13.16 -7.34 -7.45
C LEU A 213 13.44 -7.86 -8.89
N PRO A 214 13.24 -9.16 -9.17
CA PRO A 214 13.34 -9.70 -10.53
C PRO A 214 12.41 -8.99 -11.53
N THR A 215 12.85 -8.88 -12.78
CA THR A 215 12.10 -8.19 -13.85
C THR A 215 10.70 -8.76 -14.06
N ASP A 216 10.54 -10.09 -14.06
CA ASP A 216 9.24 -10.74 -14.24
C ASP A 216 8.26 -10.34 -13.13
N LYS A 217 8.73 -10.32 -11.87
CA LYS A 217 7.92 -9.89 -10.72
C LYS A 217 7.60 -8.40 -10.77
N MET A 218 8.55 -7.57 -11.20
CA MET A 218 8.29 -6.14 -11.35
C MET A 218 7.26 -5.86 -12.46
N GLN A 219 7.32 -6.58 -13.58
CA GLN A 219 6.31 -6.49 -14.64
C GLN A 219 4.92 -6.93 -14.15
N GLU A 220 4.83 -7.97 -13.32
CA GLU A 220 3.57 -8.39 -12.68
C GLU A 220 2.98 -7.27 -11.78
N VAL A 221 3.84 -6.60 -11.00
CA VAL A 221 3.46 -5.44 -10.17
C VAL A 221 2.94 -4.31 -11.04
N GLU A 222 3.71 -3.88 -12.06
CA GLU A 222 3.36 -2.77 -12.93
C GLU A 222 2.06 -3.01 -13.69
N LYS A 223 1.88 -4.23 -14.24
CA LYS A 223 0.65 -4.63 -14.89
C LYS A 223 -0.55 -4.49 -13.96
N THR A 224 -0.42 -4.97 -12.72
CA THR A 224 -1.48 -4.87 -11.73
C THR A 224 -1.80 -3.41 -11.38
N ILE A 225 -0.78 -2.60 -11.09
CA ILE A 225 -0.95 -1.18 -10.78
C ILE A 225 -1.60 -0.41 -11.93
N ASN A 226 -1.24 -0.70 -13.18
CA ASN A 226 -1.81 -0.04 -14.35
C ASN A 226 -3.31 -0.36 -14.51
N VAL A 227 -3.73 -1.60 -14.24
CA VAL A 227 -5.16 -1.93 -14.20
C VAL A 227 -5.87 -1.12 -13.10
N LEU A 228 -5.31 -1.06 -11.89
CA LEU A 228 -5.92 -0.36 -10.76
C LEU A 228 -6.08 1.15 -10.99
N LYS A 229 -5.12 1.78 -11.68
CA LYS A 229 -5.21 3.20 -12.07
C LYS A 229 -6.37 3.47 -13.04
N ASN A 230 -6.73 2.50 -13.87
CA ASN A 230 -7.76 2.64 -14.89
C ASN A 230 -9.18 2.38 -14.37
N LEU A 231 -9.34 1.92 -13.12
CA LEU A 231 -10.66 1.66 -12.52
C LEU A 231 -11.44 2.93 -12.13
N GLN A 232 -10.84 4.12 -12.26
CA GLN A 232 -11.46 5.41 -11.89
C GLN A 232 -12.02 5.43 -10.45
N GLN A 233 -11.37 4.71 -9.54
CA GLN A 233 -11.74 4.63 -8.12
C GLN A 233 -11.25 5.85 -7.31
N PRO A 234 -11.81 6.10 -6.12
CA PRO A 234 -11.32 7.16 -5.23
C PRO A 234 -9.82 7.04 -4.95
N LEU A 235 -9.14 8.19 -4.80
CA LEU A 235 -7.67 8.21 -4.64
C LEU A 235 -7.18 7.49 -3.38
N ASP A 236 -7.94 7.52 -2.28
CA ASP A 236 -7.64 6.74 -1.08
C ASP A 236 -7.72 5.23 -1.35
N GLU A 237 -8.74 4.80 -2.09
CA GLU A 237 -8.91 3.39 -2.45
C GLU A 237 -7.81 2.90 -3.40
N LEU A 238 -7.41 3.74 -4.36
CA LEU A 238 -6.26 3.44 -5.21
C LEU A 238 -4.96 3.31 -4.40
N ALA A 239 -4.74 4.18 -3.40
CA ALA A 239 -3.56 4.08 -2.54
C ALA A 239 -3.54 2.79 -1.71
N ILE A 240 -4.70 2.40 -1.15
CA ILE A 240 -4.86 1.14 -0.39
C ILE A 240 -4.62 -0.07 -1.28
N ASP A 241 -5.16 -0.10 -2.50
CA ASP A 241 -4.94 -1.22 -3.42
C ASP A 241 -3.47 -1.30 -3.86
N LYS A 242 -2.83 -0.16 -4.14
CA LYS A 242 -1.41 -0.11 -4.47
C LYS A 242 -0.54 -0.61 -3.32
N ASP A 243 -0.86 -0.24 -2.07
CA ASP A 243 -0.17 -0.77 -0.89
C ASP A 243 -0.30 -2.30 -0.81
N ALA A 244 -1.50 -2.86 -0.99
CA ALA A 244 -1.68 -4.31 -0.96
C ALA A 244 -0.86 -5.04 -2.04
N VAL A 245 -0.74 -4.44 -3.22
CA VAL A 245 0.14 -4.97 -4.28
C VAL A 245 1.60 -4.90 -3.83
N TYR A 246 2.11 -3.74 -3.42
CA TYR A 246 3.50 -3.60 -3.01
C TYR A 246 3.87 -4.45 -1.79
N GLU A 247 2.99 -4.56 -0.79
CA GLU A 247 3.15 -5.44 0.37
C GLU A 247 3.36 -6.89 -0.06
N SER A 248 2.59 -7.38 -1.04
CA SER A 248 2.70 -8.77 -1.49
C SER A 248 4.06 -9.12 -2.12
N TYR A 249 4.84 -8.11 -2.54
CA TYR A 249 6.21 -8.25 -3.05
C TYR A 249 7.27 -7.73 -2.07
N ASN A 250 6.88 -7.38 -0.84
CA ASN A 250 7.72 -6.76 0.19
C ASN A 250 8.38 -5.43 -0.26
N LEU A 251 7.75 -4.71 -1.20
CA LEU A 251 8.17 -3.40 -1.68
C LEU A 251 7.77 -2.31 -0.66
N VAL A 252 8.35 -2.37 0.53
CA VAL A 252 7.97 -1.53 1.70
C VAL A 252 8.18 -0.05 1.40
N ASN A 253 9.27 0.30 0.72
CA ASN A 253 9.57 1.65 0.29
C ASN A 253 8.47 2.25 -0.61
N GLU A 254 7.98 1.46 -1.58
CA GLU A 254 6.96 1.87 -2.53
C GLU A 254 5.58 1.99 -1.85
N SER A 255 5.27 1.07 -0.92
CA SER A 255 4.10 1.17 -0.04
C SER A 255 4.11 2.46 0.77
N ILE A 256 5.19 2.75 1.50
CA ILE A 256 5.32 3.98 2.31
C ILE A 256 5.17 5.20 1.43
N LYS A 257 5.89 5.29 0.30
CA LYS A 257 5.81 6.43 -0.63
C LYS A 257 4.38 6.70 -1.11
N VAL A 258 3.60 5.66 -1.43
CA VAL A 258 2.22 5.84 -1.89
C VAL A 258 1.30 6.31 -0.76
N LEU A 259 1.44 5.73 0.43
CA LEU A 259 0.61 6.07 1.58
C LEU A 259 0.94 7.47 2.12
N ASP A 260 2.22 7.83 2.24
CA ASP A 260 2.69 9.16 2.62
C ASP A 260 2.20 10.22 1.65
N ALA A 261 2.36 10.00 0.34
CA ALA A 261 1.89 10.95 -0.67
C ALA A 261 0.37 11.19 -0.55
N ARG A 262 -0.39 10.13 -0.23
CA ARG A 262 -1.84 10.26 -0.04
C ARG A 262 -2.19 10.97 1.26
N ALA A 263 -1.50 10.67 2.36
CA ALA A 263 -1.66 11.37 3.64
C ALA A 263 -1.31 12.87 3.51
N ALA A 264 -0.20 13.20 2.87
CA ALA A 264 0.25 14.57 2.60
C ALA A 264 -0.73 15.34 1.71
N SER A 265 -1.45 14.63 0.83
CA SER A 265 -2.53 15.18 0.00
C SER A 265 -3.87 15.31 0.75
N GLY A 266 -3.85 15.34 2.08
CA GLY A 266 -5.00 15.66 2.94
C GLY A 266 -6.03 14.56 3.09
N SER A 267 -5.64 13.28 3.00
CA SER A 267 -6.57 12.18 3.26
C SER A 267 -7.12 12.24 4.70
N THR A 268 -8.42 11.97 4.86
CA THR A 268 -9.06 11.79 6.16
C THR A 268 -9.43 10.31 6.41
N ASN A 269 -9.03 9.41 5.52
CA ASN A 269 -9.33 7.99 5.64
C ASN A 269 -8.39 7.34 6.69
N PRO A 270 -8.91 6.84 7.82
CA PRO A 270 -8.07 6.25 8.88
C PRO A 270 -7.24 5.06 8.41
N THR A 271 -7.70 4.33 7.39
CA THR A 271 -7.00 3.16 6.82
C THR A 271 -5.64 3.53 6.25
N ILE A 272 -5.50 4.72 5.64
CA ILE A 272 -4.24 5.19 5.06
C ILE A 272 -3.18 5.31 6.15
N TYR A 273 -3.52 5.96 7.26
CA TYR A 273 -2.61 6.17 8.38
C TYR A 273 -2.32 4.88 9.14
N ARG A 274 -3.32 3.99 9.27
CA ARG A 274 -3.11 2.68 9.88
C ARG A 274 -2.13 1.85 9.05
N LEU A 275 -2.33 1.76 7.74
CA LEU A 275 -1.39 1.06 6.84
C LEU A 275 -0.02 1.71 6.88
N LEU A 276 0.07 3.04 6.92
CA LEU A 276 1.35 3.73 7.02
C LEU A 276 2.09 3.33 8.31
N GLY A 277 1.38 3.25 9.43
CA GLY A 277 1.90 2.72 10.69
C GLY A 277 2.44 1.29 10.57
N ASP A 278 1.68 0.40 9.92
CA ASP A 278 2.10 -0.97 9.66
C ASP A 278 3.40 -1.03 8.85
N ARG A 279 3.52 -0.21 7.81
CA ARG A 279 4.71 -0.18 6.95
C ARG A 279 5.92 0.41 7.65
N TYR A 280 5.76 1.46 8.44
CA TYR A 280 6.83 1.98 9.26
C TYR A 280 7.30 0.96 10.30
N LEU A 281 6.40 0.19 10.91
CA LEU A 281 6.78 -0.87 11.83
C LEU A 281 7.57 -1.98 11.14
N ILE A 282 7.13 -2.41 9.94
CA ILE A 282 7.87 -3.38 9.10
C ILE A 282 9.24 -2.83 8.70
N ALA A 283 9.33 -1.53 8.42
CA ALA A 283 10.59 -0.85 8.09
C ALA A 283 11.47 -0.57 9.32
N ASN A 284 11.00 -0.90 10.53
CA ASN A 284 11.67 -0.65 11.81
C ASN A 284 11.82 0.84 12.19
N PHE A 285 10.76 1.61 11.96
CA PHE A 285 10.60 3.01 12.33
C PHE A 285 9.48 3.14 13.37
N PRO A 286 9.67 2.67 14.62
CA PRO A 286 8.59 2.54 15.60
C PRO A 286 8.00 3.88 16.03
N GLN A 287 8.78 4.98 16.02
CA GLN A 287 8.26 6.31 16.32
C GLN A 287 7.31 6.80 15.23
N GLN A 288 7.73 6.75 13.96
CA GLN A 288 6.89 7.10 12.81
C GLN A 288 5.65 6.21 12.74
N ALA A 289 5.81 4.92 13.05
CA ALA A 289 4.69 4.00 13.15
C ALA A 289 3.68 4.44 14.22
N HIS A 290 4.18 4.80 15.41
CA HIS A 290 3.35 5.26 16.52
C HIS A 290 2.57 6.52 16.17
N GLU A 291 3.24 7.52 15.59
CA GLU A 291 2.62 8.78 15.14
C GLU A 291 1.50 8.51 14.12
N ALA A 292 1.76 7.65 13.12
CA ALA A 292 0.76 7.27 12.13
C ALA A 292 -0.45 6.56 12.77
N TYR A 293 -0.23 5.65 13.73
CA TYR A 293 -1.32 4.99 14.45
C TYR A 293 -2.14 5.97 15.30
N LEU A 294 -1.51 6.97 15.95
CA LEU A 294 -2.25 8.00 16.68
C LEU A 294 -3.17 8.80 15.76
N THR A 295 -2.70 9.17 14.57
CA THR A 295 -3.53 9.84 13.57
C THR A 295 -4.67 8.93 13.09
N ALA A 296 -4.38 7.66 12.81
CA ALA A 296 -5.38 6.68 12.41
C ALA A 296 -6.49 6.53 13.46
N LYS A 297 -6.13 6.41 14.76
CA LYS A 297 -7.09 6.33 15.87
C LYS A 297 -8.01 7.55 15.92
N LYS A 298 -7.43 8.75 15.85
CA LYS A 298 -8.20 10.01 15.88
C LYS A 298 -9.22 10.07 14.73
N LEU A 299 -8.79 9.76 13.51
CA LEU A 299 -9.67 9.78 12.33
C LEU A 299 -10.72 8.67 12.40
N ALA A 300 -10.37 7.48 12.91
CA ALA A 300 -11.30 6.38 13.06
C ALA A 300 -12.39 6.69 14.09
N GLN A 301 -12.04 7.34 15.20
CA GLN A 301 -13.01 7.84 16.19
C GLN A 301 -13.97 8.86 15.56
N GLN A 302 -13.44 9.83 14.81
CA GLN A 302 -14.25 10.85 14.13
C GLN A 302 -15.20 10.24 13.08
N ALA A 303 -14.77 9.20 12.39
CA ALA A 303 -15.55 8.48 11.40
C ALA A 303 -16.46 7.39 11.99
N ASN A 304 -16.46 7.17 13.31
CA ASN A 304 -17.09 6.03 13.98
C ASN A 304 -16.70 4.66 13.38
N ASN A 305 -15.47 4.54 12.87
CA ASN A 305 -14.95 3.31 12.29
C ASN A 305 -14.31 2.44 13.39
N ILE A 306 -15.14 1.64 14.05
CA ILE A 306 -14.73 0.78 15.18
C ILE A 306 -13.64 -0.22 14.77
N THR A 307 -13.70 -0.74 13.54
CA THR A 307 -12.73 -1.73 13.04
C THR A 307 -11.34 -1.11 12.89
N GLU A 308 -11.24 0.04 12.20
CA GLU A 308 -9.95 0.72 12.04
C GLU A 308 -9.43 1.26 13.37
N LEU A 309 -10.31 1.70 14.28
CA LEU A 309 -9.91 2.10 15.63
C LEU A 309 -9.22 0.95 16.37
N ALA A 310 -9.84 -0.24 16.39
CA ALA A 310 -9.28 -1.41 17.06
C ALA A 310 -7.93 -1.84 16.44
N LEU A 311 -7.82 -1.82 15.11
CA LEU A 311 -6.57 -2.17 14.43
C LEU A 311 -5.46 -1.16 14.72
N ALA A 312 -5.76 0.14 14.71
CA ALA A 312 -4.79 1.19 15.02
C ALA A 312 -4.34 1.15 16.50
N GLU A 313 -5.23 0.78 17.41
CA GLU A 313 -4.90 0.54 18.82
C GLU A 313 -3.97 -0.65 19.01
N ALA A 314 -4.22 -1.76 18.30
CA ALA A 314 -3.32 -2.91 18.31
C ALA A 314 -1.92 -2.53 17.77
N GLY A 315 -1.88 -1.78 16.66
CA GLY A 315 -0.66 -1.20 16.09
C GLY A 315 0.15 -0.39 17.10
N SER A 316 -0.51 0.59 17.74
CA SER A 316 0.12 1.47 18.73
C SER A 316 0.64 0.74 19.97
N LYS A 317 0.05 -0.42 20.35
CA LYS A 317 0.58 -1.24 21.46
C LYS A 317 1.87 -1.95 21.06
N MET A 318 1.98 -2.40 19.82
CA MET A 318 3.19 -3.06 19.32
C MET A 318 4.40 -2.10 19.26
N THR A 319 4.18 -0.82 18.95
CA THR A 319 5.26 0.19 18.95
C THR A 319 5.80 0.45 20.36
N ALA A 320 4.92 0.49 21.37
CA ALA A 320 5.32 0.68 22.77
C ALA A 320 6.15 -0.52 23.31
N GLN A 321 5.76 -1.75 22.98
CA GLN A 321 6.50 -2.97 23.37
C GLN A 321 7.87 -3.06 22.68
N THR A 322 8.01 -2.51 21.47
CA THR A 322 9.29 -2.47 20.76
C THR A 322 10.28 -1.56 21.50
N LYS A 323 9.81 -0.42 22.03
CA LYS A 323 10.62 0.50 22.85
C LYS A 323 11.11 -0.15 24.15
N GLU A 324 10.24 -0.90 24.84
CA GLU A 324 10.60 -1.58 26.09
C GLU A 324 11.61 -2.74 25.90
N ARG A 325 11.52 -3.47 24.78
CA ARG A 325 12.47 -4.55 24.45
C ARG A 325 13.86 -4.04 24.07
N ASN A 326 13.94 -2.85 23.47
CA ASN A 326 15.23 -2.24 23.13
C ASN A 326 15.96 -1.82 24.42
N ASN A 327 15.25 -1.19 25.36
CA ASN A 327 15.82 -0.75 26.65
C ASN A 327 16.26 -1.90 27.58
N SER A 328 15.68 -3.10 27.46
CA SER A 328 15.97 -4.24 28.35
C SER A 328 17.10 -5.15 27.86
N ARG A 329 17.67 -4.88 26.67
CA ARG A 329 18.85 -5.58 26.13
C ARG A 329 20.15 -4.79 26.32
N GLU A 330 20.08 -3.64 26.99
CA GLU A 330 21.20 -2.75 27.30
C GLU A 330 21.71 -2.90 28.74
N ASN A 331 21.08 -3.76 29.54
CA ASN A 331 21.50 -4.15 30.90
C ASN A 331 21.94 -5.62 30.92
#